data_AF-D2AUW8-F1
#
_entry.id   AF-D2AUW8-F1
#
_cell.length_a   1.000
_cell.length_b   1.000
_cell.length_c   1.000
_cell.angle_alpha   90.00
_cell.angle_beta   90.00
_cell.angle_gamma   90.00
#
_symmetry.space_group_name_H-M   'P 1'
#
loop_
_entity.id
_entity.type
_entity.pdbx_description
1 polymer ?
#
loop_
_entity_poly.entity_id
_entity_poly.type
_entity_poly.pdbx_seq_one_letter_code
_entity_poly.pdbx_strand_id
1 'polypeptide(L)'
;MTTLHSLSWRMLMWACGTTALLVAMPPDYRAGIVMPLLAALIGLLAAAEPENAWVLCLEVVTVVAWLLTTVVYGHAPSWTVALAIGALLYVHHGMAAIAAHIPVRARIPVPLAAGWLGRTGGALAASAAVCLPVTVVTGGASAIPPALAVVLGAGGALGVVYALTRGAGGAGGDQ
;
A
#
# COMPACT_ATOMS: atom_id res chain seq x y z
N MET A 1 -27.35 14.67 2.91
CA MET A 1 -26.35 13.59 3.05
C MET A 1 -25.02 14.10 2.51
N THR A 2 -23.95 14.05 3.29
CA THR A 2 -22.61 14.48 2.86
C THR A 2 -21.97 13.42 1.95
N THR A 3 -21.42 13.87 0.82
CA THR A 3 -20.79 12.99 -0.19
C THR A 3 -19.43 13.53 -0.62
N LEU A 4 -18.51 12.63 -0.95
CA LEU A 4 -17.21 12.92 -1.53
C LEU A 4 -17.29 12.73 -3.05
N HIS A 5 -16.65 13.58 -3.84
CA HIS A 5 -16.54 13.35 -5.28
C HIS A 5 -15.53 12.23 -5.56
N SER A 6 -15.80 11.35 -6.53
CA SER A 6 -14.86 10.28 -6.94
C SER A 6 -13.49 10.83 -7.37
N LEU A 7 -13.44 11.98 -8.05
CA LEU A 7 -12.19 12.73 -8.27
C LEU A 7 -11.38 13.02 -6.99
N SER A 8 -12.01 13.43 -5.89
CA SER A 8 -11.29 13.66 -4.63
C SER A 8 -10.70 12.35 -4.07
N TRP A 9 -11.42 11.24 -4.24
CA TRP A 9 -10.92 9.91 -3.89
C TRP A 9 -9.69 9.52 -4.72
N ARG A 10 -9.75 9.74 -6.04
CA ARG A 10 -8.63 9.50 -6.97
C ARG A 10 -7.44 10.43 -6.70
N MET A 11 -7.67 11.68 -6.30
CA MET A 11 -6.60 12.58 -5.84
C MET A 11 -5.92 12.07 -4.57
N LEU A 12 -6.67 11.52 -3.61
CA LEU A 12 -6.09 10.89 -2.42
C LEU A 12 -5.30 9.62 -2.77
N MET A 13 -5.84 8.80 -3.67
CA MET A 13 -5.15 7.63 -4.22
C MET A 13 -3.82 8.02 -4.87
N TRP A 14 -3.82 9.03 -5.73
CA TRP A 14 -2.63 9.60 -6.34
C TRP A 14 -1.62 10.06 -5.30
N ALA A 15 -2.07 10.83 -4.30
CA ALA A 15 -1.19 11.35 -3.25
C ALA A 15 -0.55 10.23 -2.43
N CYS A 16 -1.32 9.20 -2.05
CA CYS A 16 -0.81 8.07 -1.29
C CYS A 16 0.23 7.27 -2.09
N GLY A 17 -0.07 6.94 -3.35
CA GLY A 17 0.84 6.17 -4.19
C GLY A 17 2.14 6.93 -4.50
N THR A 18 2.01 8.20 -4.87
CA THR A 18 3.17 9.08 -5.11
C THR A 18 4.04 9.21 -3.86
N THR A 19 3.42 9.42 -2.70
CA THR A 19 4.15 9.56 -1.44
C THR A 19 4.85 8.26 -1.05
N ALA A 20 4.18 7.11 -1.22
CA ALA A 20 4.78 5.80 -0.94
C ALA A 20 6.08 5.61 -1.73
N LEU A 21 6.03 5.88 -3.04
CA LEU A 21 7.17 5.76 -3.93
C LEU A 21 8.29 6.74 -3.58
N LEU A 22 7.96 8.01 -3.33
CA LEU A 22 8.95 9.04 -2.93
C LEU A 22 9.65 8.72 -1.61
N VAL A 23 8.92 8.18 -0.63
CA VAL A 23 9.47 7.81 0.67
C VAL A 23 10.37 6.56 0.55
N ALA A 24 10.04 5.64 -0.36
CA ALA A 24 10.82 4.44 -0.65
C ALA A 24 12.11 4.69 -1.44
N MET A 25 12.18 5.76 -2.24
CA MET A 25 13.36 6.11 -3.05
C MET A 25 14.57 6.55 -2.21
N PRO A 26 15.80 6.37 -2.74
CA PRO A 26 17.00 6.91 -2.12
C PRO A 26 16.91 8.44 -1.98
N PRO A 27 17.46 9.05 -0.90
CA PRO A 27 17.42 10.50 -0.71
C PRO A 27 17.98 11.30 -1.89
N ASP A 28 19.06 10.81 -2.51
CA ASP A 28 19.70 11.47 -3.65
C ASP A 28 18.79 11.51 -4.89
N TYR A 29 17.93 10.49 -5.06
CA TYR A 29 17.04 10.40 -6.20
C TYR A 29 15.87 11.37 -6.06
N ARG A 30 15.31 11.50 -4.85
CA ARG A 30 14.21 12.45 -4.59
C ARG A 30 14.67 13.89 -4.37
N ALA A 31 15.96 14.15 -4.24
CA ALA A 31 16.51 15.50 -4.15
C ALA A 31 16.48 16.22 -5.52
N GLY A 32 16.59 15.48 -6.62
CA GLY A 32 16.41 16.00 -7.98
C GLY A 32 14.93 16.08 -8.39
N ILE A 33 14.62 16.85 -9.44
CA ILE A 33 13.22 17.03 -9.91
C ILE A 33 12.68 15.84 -10.72
N VAL A 34 13.55 15.08 -11.39
CA VAL A 34 13.15 14.05 -12.36
C VAL A 34 12.42 12.89 -11.69
N MET A 35 12.98 12.32 -10.63
CA MET A 35 12.37 11.14 -9.97
C MET A 35 11.05 11.47 -9.26
N PRO A 36 10.89 12.62 -8.56
CA PRO A 36 9.60 13.04 -8.05
C PRO A 36 8.53 13.26 -9.13
N LEU A 37 8.90 13.84 -10.29
CA LEU A 37 7.97 13.96 -11.41
C LEU A 37 7.56 12.60 -11.96
N LEU A 38 8.51 11.66 -12.07
CA LEU A 38 8.21 10.29 -12.48
C LEU A 38 7.29 9.58 -11.48
N ALA A 39 7.53 9.75 -10.17
CA ALA A 39 6.66 9.20 -9.13
C ALA A 39 5.24 9.77 -9.22
N ALA A 40 5.12 11.09 -9.40
CA ALA A 40 3.86 11.77 -9.58
C ALA A 40 3.13 11.31 -10.85
N LEU A 41 3.86 11.08 -11.94
CA LEU A 41 3.32 10.57 -13.21
C LEU A 41 2.79 9.14 -13.06
N ILE A 42 3.56 8.22 -12.47
CA ILE A 42 3.13 6.84 -12.25
C ILE A 42 1.90 6.82 -11.33
N GLY A 43 1.92 7.60 -10.25
CA GLY A 43 0.76 7.79 -9.38
C GLY A 43 -0.46 8.31 -10.14
N LEU A 44 -0.25 9.22 -11.10
CA LEU A 44 -1.35 9.83 -11.85
C LEU A 44 -1.97 8.81 -12.81
N LEU A 45 -1.14 8.01 -13.48
CA LEU A 45 -1.58 6.91 -14.33
C LEU A 45 -2.39 5.87 -13.52
N ALA A 46 -1.92 5.50 -12.32
CA ALA A 46 -2.65 4.61 -11.43
C ALA A 46 -4.01 5.20 -11.01
N ALA A 47 -4.08 6.49 -10.68
CA ALA A 47 -5.32 7.15 -10.26
C ALA A 47 -6.29 7.42 -11.43
N ALA A 48 -5.78 7.61 -12.65
CA ALA A 48 -6.56 7.77 -13.86
C ALA A 48 -7.24 6.43 -14.26
N GLU A 49 -6.47 5.35 -14.24
CA GLU A 49 -6.91 4.00 -14.62
C GLU A 49 -6.66 2.97 -13.50
N PRO A 50 -7.49 2.99 -12.43
CA PRO A 50 -7.31 2.15 -11.24
C PRO A 50 -7.54 0.65 -11.48
N GLU A 51 -8.09 0.28 -12.65
CA GLU A 51 -8.30 -1.10 -13.08
C GLU A 51 -7.12 -1.65 -13.91
N ASN A 52 -6.16 -0.79 -14.28
CA ASN A 52 -5.05 -1.15 -15.16
C ASN A 52 -3.80 -1.53 -14.35
N ALA A 53 -2.80 -2.08 -15.03
CA ALA A 53 -1.53 -2.54 -14.47
C ALA A 53 -0.70 -1.42 -13.80
N TRP A 54 -1.07 -0.14 -13.97
CA TRP A 54 -0.38 0.99 -13.34
C TRP A 54 -0.41 0.96 -11.80
N VAL A 55 -1.48 0.44 -11.20
CA VAL A 55 -1.56 0.25 -9.74
C VAL A 55 -0.50 -0.76 -9.28
N LEU A 56 -0.46 -1.93 -9.92
CA LEU A 56 0.55 -2.96 -9.64
C LEU A 56 1.96 -2.44 -9.91
N CYS A 57 2.17 -1.73 -11.02
CA CYS A 57 3.44 -1.13 -11.37
C CYS A 57 3.94 -0.18 -10.28
N LEU A 58 3.07 0.72 -9.78
CA LEU A 58 3.40 1.63 -8.69
C LEU A 58 3.83 0.87 -7.43
N GLU A 59 3.06 -0.14 -7.04
CA GLU A 59 3.31 -0.93 -5.84
C GLU A 59 4.64 -1.70 -5.93
N VAL A 60 4.87 -2.39 -7.05
CA VAL A 60 6.12 -3.13 -7.31
C VAL A 60 7.32 -2.19 -7.35
N VAL A 61 7.24 -1.09 -8.10
CA VAL A 61 8.33 -0.11 -8.18
C VAL A 61 8.62 0.50 -6.81
N THR A 62 7.60 0.74 -5.98
CA THR A 62 7.79 1.23 -4.60
C THR A 62 8.55 0.21 -3.74
N VAL A 63 8.15 -1.06 -3.76
CA VAL A 63 8.84 -2.12 -3.01
C VAL A 63 10.28 -2.29 -3.51
N VAL A 64 10.49 -2.29 -4.83
CA VAL A 64 11.83 -2.38 -5.44
C VAL A 64 12.69 -1.18 -5.05
N ALA A 65 12.15 0.05 -5.12
CA ALA A 65 12.86 1.25 -4.70
C ALA A 65 13.27 1.16 -3.22
N TRP A 66 12.37 0.72 -2.34
CA TRP A 66 12.69 0.52 -0.92
C TRP A 66 13.80 -0.52 -0.70
N LEU A 67 13.75 -1.65 -1.42
CA LEU A 67 14.80 -2.67 -1.37
C LEU A 67 16.14 -2.15 -1.88
N LEU A 68 16.17 -1.40 -3.00
CA LEU A 68 17.38 -0.80 -3.53
C LEU A 68 17.96 0.21 -2.53
N THR A 69 17.14 1.12 -1.99
CA THR A 69 17.51 2.09 -0.97
C THR A 69 18.19 1.40 0.22
N THR A 70 17.62 0.30 0.69
CA THR A 70 18.11 -0.41 1.88
C THR A 70 19.32 -1.29 1.60
N VAL A 71 19.27 -2.14 0.58
CA VAL A 71 20.25 -3.20 0.32
C VAL A 71 21.43 -2.73 -0.52
N VAL A 72 21.16 -1.89 -1.53
CA VAL A 72 22.20 -1.44 -2.49
C VAL A 72 22.82 -0.13 -2.04
N TYR A 73 22.00 0.84 -1.64
CA TYR A 73 22.48 2.16 -1.24
C TYR A 73 22.81 2.25 0.26
N GLY A 74 22.55 1.20 1.05
CA GLY A 74 22.87 1.15 2.48
C GLY A 74 22.06 2.13 3.34
N HIS A 75 21.03 2.75 2.78
CA HIS A 75 20.15 3.65 3.51
C HIS A 75 19.05 2.82 4.19
N ALA A 76 19.30 2.39 5.42
CA ALA A 76 18.30 1.64 6.18
C ALA A 76 17.21 2.60 6.70
N PRO A 77 15.96 2.56 6.16
CA PRO A 77 14.90 3.37 6.71
C PRO A 77 14.55 2.93 8.13
N SER A 78 14.16 3.87 8.98
CA SER A 78 13.62 3.53 10.30
C SER A 78 12.38 2.64 10.16
N TRP A 79 12.05 1.87 11.19
CA TRP A 79 10.82 1.07 11.21
C TRP A 79 9.57 1.92 11.00
N THR A 80 9.55 3.17 11.47
CA THR A 80 8.45 4.12 11.23
C THR A 80 8.27 4.44 9.76
N VAL A 81 9.38 4.61 9.02
CA VAL A 81 9.36 4.86 7.58
C VAL A 81 8.92 3.61 6.83
N ALA A 82 9.42 2.42 7.20
CA ALA A 82 8.99 1.17 6.60
C ALA A 82 7.47 0.91 6.82
N LEU A 83 6.98 1.15 8.04
CA LEU A 83 5.55 1.07 8.36
C LEU A 83 4.74 2.09 7.56
N ALA A 84 5.25 3.31 7.40
CA ALA A 84 4.58 4.34 6.59
C ALA A 84 4.49 3.93 5.11
N ILE A 85 5.55 3.37 4.52
CA ILE A 85 5.53 2.85 3.14
C ILE A 85 4.46 1.76 3.02
N GLY A 86 4.48 0.76 3.91
CA GLY A 86 3.49 -0.32 3.90
C GLY A 86 2.05 0.18 4.09
N ALA A 87 1.84 1.13 5.00
CA ALA A 87 0.54 1.74 5.24
C ALA A 87 0.05 2.51 4.01
N LEU A 88 0.90 3.33 3.39
CA LEU A 88 0.55 4.08 2.19
C LEU A 88 0.21 3.15 1.03
N LEU A 89 0.97 2.06 0.84
CA LEU A 89 0.66 1.05 -0.17
C LEU A 89 -0.67 0.35 0.10
N TYR A 90 -0.94 -0.06 1.34
CA TYR A 90 -2.21 -0.70 1.70
C TYR A 90 -3.42 0.22 1.47
N VAL A 91 -3.31 1.48 1.89
CA VAL A 91 -4.36 2.50 1.66
C VAL A 91 -4.49 2.78 0.16
N HIS A 92 -3.39 2.95 -0.57
CA HIS A 92 -3.40 3.15 -2.03
C HIS A 92 -4.11 2.00 -2.76
N HIS A 93 -3.73 0.76 -2.48
CA HIS A 93 -4.32 -0.44 -3.07
C HIS A 93 -5.83 -0.52 -2.80
N GLY A 94 -6.23 -0.33 -1.53
CA GLY A 94 -7.64 -0.37 -1.16
C GLY A 94 -8.45 0.76 -1.80
N MET A 95 -7.88 1.97 -1.92
CA MET A 95 -8.51 3.06 -2.66
C MET A 95 -8.63 2.77 -4.15
N ALA A 96 -7.61 2.14 -4.76
CA ALA A 96 -7.60 1.74 -6.16
C ALA A 96 -8.69 0.72 -6.45
N ALA A 97 -8.79 -0.34 -5.64
CA ALA A 97 -9.84 -1.35 -5.74
C ALA A 97 -11.24 -0.73 -5.66
N ILE A 98 -11.46 0.23 -4.75
CA ILE A 98 -12.71 0.98 -4.68
C ILE A 98 -12.92 1.84 -5.92
N ALA A 99 -11.90 2.55 -6.38
CA ALA A 99 -11.99 3.47 -7.52
C ALA A 99 -12.23 2.77 -8.86
N ALA A 100 -11.80 1.51 -9.00
CA ALA A 100 -12.05 0.66 -10.17
C ALA A 100 -13.54 0.36 -10.37
N HIS A 101 -14.34 0.36 -9.31
CA HIS A 101 -15.77 0.08 -9.38
C HIS A 101 -16.66 1.33 -9.32
N ILE A 102 -16.07 2.53 -9.26
CA ILE A 102 -16.81 3.79 -9.08
C ILE A 102 -16.61 4.69 -10.30
N PRO A 103 -17.70 5.09 -10.99
CA PRO A 103 -17.62 6.04 -12.10
C PRO A 103 -16.96 7.36 -11.66
N VAL A 104 -16.22 8.01 -12.56
CA VAL A 104 -15.49 9.26 -12.27
C VAL A 104 -16.41 10.39 -11.78
N ARG A 105 -17.66 10.42 -12.26
CA ARG A 105 -18.68 11.42 -11.88
C ARG A 105 -19.48 11.05 -10.64
N ALA A 106 -19.23 9.87 -10.05
CA ALA A 106 -19.99 9.39 -8.91
C ALA A 106 -19.68 10.16 -7.62
N ARG A 107 -20.64 10.10 -6.70
CA ARG A 107 -20.56 10.65 -5.35
C ARG A 107 -20.52 9.50 -4.35
N ILE A 108 -19.49 9.48 -3.50
CA ILE A 108 -19.25 8.46 -2.50
C ILE A 108 -19.87 8.93 -1.17
N PRO A 109 -20.79 8.18 -0.55
CA PRO A 109 -21.33 8.53 0.76
C PRO A 109 -20.21 8.59 1.82
N VAL A 110 -20.14 9.68 2.58
CA VAL A 110 -19.12 9.85 3.64
C VAL A 110 -19.16 8.71 4.68
N PRO A 111 -20.33 8.22 5.14
CA PRO A 111 -20.37 7.10 6.09
C PRO A 111 -19.71 5.82 5.57
N LEU A 112 -19.79 5.56 4.26
CA LEU A 112 -19.15 4.40 3.64
C LEU A 112 -17.62 4.55 3.62
N ALA A 113 -17.14 5.73 3.23
CA ALA A 113 -15.71 6.04 3.28
C ALA A 113 -15.16 5.97 4.71
N ALA A 114 -15.90 6.51 5.69
CA ALA A 114 -15.54 6.45 7.10
C ALA A 114 -15.50 5.01 7.64
N GLY A 115 -16.48 4.18 7.28
CA GLY A 115 -16.49 2.77 7.66
C GLY A 115 -15.32 1.98 7.06
N TRP A 116 -14.95 2.26 5.81
CA TRP A 116 -13.74 1.69 5.20
C TRP A 116 -12.47 2.17 5.92
N LEU A 117 -12.34 3.48 6.16
CA LEU A 117 -11.21 4.05 6.90
C LEU A 117 -11.07 3.45 8.29
N GLY A 118 -12.17 3.20 9.00
CA GLY A 118 -12.15 2.55 10.31
C GLY A 118 -11.57 1.12 10.26
N ARG A 119 -11.99 0.31 9.28
CA ARG A 119 -11.44 -1.05 9.08
C ARG A 119 -9.98 -1.02 8.65
N THR A 120 -9.63 -0.12 7.73
CA THR A 120 -8.26 0.10 7.27
C THR A 120 -7.36 0.53 8.44
N GLY A 121 -7.81 1.49 9.25
CA GLY A 121 -7.12 1.92 10.45
C GLY A 121 -6.94 0.79 11.48
N GLY A 122 -7.98 -0.04 11.68
CA GLY A 122 -7.89 -1.23 12.53
C GLY A 122 -6.85 -2.24 12.04
N ALA A 123 -6.82 -2.52 10.73
CA ALA A 123 -5.82 -3.42 10.13
C ALA A 123 -4.39 -2.88 10.28
N LEU A 124 -4.19 -1.58 10.06
CA LEU A 124 -2.90 -0.93 10.24
C LEU A 124 -2.45 -0.92 11.71
N ALA A 125 -3.37 -0.65 12.64
CA ALA A 125 -3.10 -0.70 14.08
C ALA A 125 -2.72 -2.11 14.53
N ALA A 126 -3.43 -3.14 14.05
CA ALA A 126 -3.09 -4.54 14.32
C ALA A 126 -1.71 -4.91 13.74
N SER A 127 -1.41 -4.47 12.52
CA SER A 127 -0.10 -4.68 11.89
C SER A 127 1.02 -4.03 12.69
N ALA A 128 0.83 -2.78 13.14
CA ALA A 128 1.77 -2.09 14.00
C ALA A 128 1.94 -2.80 15.35
N ALA A 129 0.86 -3.28 15.96
CA ALA A 129 0.89 -4.00 17.23
C ALA A 129 1.64 -5.34 17.14
N VAL A 130 1.68 -5.99 15.96
CA VAL A 130 2.52 -7.19 15.72
C VAL A 130 3.96 -6.80 15.43
N CYS A 131 4.20 -5.80 14.58
CA CYS A 131 5.55 -5.41 14.17
C CYS A 131 6.36 -4.76 15.31
N LEU A 132 5.73 -3.96 16.17
CA LEU A 132 6.41 -3.26 17.26
C LEU A 132 7.11 -4.21 18.25
N PRO A 133 6.46 -5.21 18.85
CA PRO A 133 7.12 -6.17 19.73
C PRO A 133 8.26 -6.93 19.04
N VAL A 134 8.07 -7.33 17.78
CA VAL A 134 9.12 -8.00 17.00
C VAL A 134 10.36 -7.12 16.92
N THR A 135 10.21 -5.83 16.58
CA THR A 135 11.36 -4.91 16.52
C THR A 135 12.06 -4.71 17.86
N VAL A 136 11.33 -4.74 18.98
CA VAL A 136 11.91 -4.64 20.33
C VAL A 136 12.71 -5.90 20.68
N VAL A 137 12.15 -7.09 20.42
CA VAL A 137 12.78 -8.38 20.72
C VAL A 137 14.01 -8.62 19.85
N THR A 138 14.01 -8.17 18.60
CA THR A 138 15.11 -8.38 17.67
C THR A 138 16.23 -7.33 17.79
N GLY A 139 16.15 -6.37 18.72
CA GLY A 139 17.18 -5.36 18.93
C GLY A 139 17.18 -4.23 17.88
N GLY A 140 16.07 -4.03 17.17
CA GLY A 140 15.88 -2.98 16.17
C GLY A 140 15.33 -3.47 14.83
N ALA A 141 14.95 -2.51 13.98
CA ALA A 141 14.40 -2.74 12.64
C ALA A 141 15.38 -3.45 11.68
N SER A 142 16.68 -3.37 11.98
CA SER A 142 17.79 -3.91 11.18
C SER A 142 18.00 -5.41 11.32
N ALA A 143 17.25 -6.09 12.19
CA ALA A 143 17.50 -7.49 12.51
C ALA A 143 16.81 -8.49 11.56
N ILE A 144 15.76 -8.07 10.84
CA ILE A 144 15.12 -8.89 9.80
C ILE A 144 15.66 -8.42 8.44
N PRO A 145 16.38 -9.27 7.69
CA PRO A 145 16.83 -8.92 6.34
C PRO A 145 15.63 -8.48 5.48
N PRO A 146 15.71 -7.36 4.72
CA PRO A 146 14.59 -6.86 3.92
C PRO A 146 13.98 -7.90 2.98
N ALA A 147 14.81 -8.78 2.41
CA ALA A 147 14.36 -9.89 1.58
C ALA A 147 13.45 -10.87 2.35
N LEU A 148 13.79 -11.19 3.60
CA LEU A 148 12.98 -12.05 4.45
C LEU A 148 11.64 -11.38 4.81
N ALA A 149 11.65 -10.07 5.05
CA ALA A 149 10.41 -9.33 5.30
C ALA A 149 9.45 -9.37 4.10
N VAL A 150 9.97 -9.26 2.87
CA VAL A 150 9.15 -9.42 1.65
C VAL A 150 8.59 -10.82 1.53
N VAL A 151 9.39 -11.86 1.76
CA VAL A 151 8.94 -13.26 1.70
C VAL A 151 7.84 -13.53 2.73
N LEU A 152 8.02 -13.08 3.97
CA LEU A 152 7.01 -13.24 5.03
C LEU A 152 5.72 -12.47 4.69
N GLY A 153 5.85 -11.23 4.18
CA GLY A 153 4.70 -10.43 3.76
C GLY A 153 3.94 -11.06 2.59
N ALA A 154 4.64 -11.48 1.54
CA ALA A 154 4.05 -12.14 0.38
C ALA A 154 3.42 -13.48 0.75
N GLY A 155 4.09 -14.29 1.58
CA GLY A 155 3.57 -15.56 2.09
C GLY A 155 2.30 -15.37 2.92
N GLY A 156 2.26 -14.35 3.79
CA GLY A 156 1.07 -13.98 4.55
C GLY A 156 -0.09 -13.57 3.64
N ALA A 157 0.16 -12.72 2.65
CA ALA A 157 -0.85 -12.29 1.68
C ALA A 157 -1.43 -13.47 0.88
N LEU A 158 -0.56 -14.32 0.34
CA LEU A 158 -0.96 -15.54 -0.38
C LEU A 158 -1.74 -16.50 0.52
N GLY A 159 -1.33 -16.65 1.78
CA GLY A 159 -2.03 -17.47 2.77
C GLY A 159 -3.46 -16.99 3.03
N VAL A 160 -3.67 -15.68 3.15
CA VAL A 160 -5.00 -15.09 3.30
C VAL A 160 -5.85 -15.33 2.04
N VAL A 161 -5.31 -15.08 0.84
CA VAL A 161 -6.01 -15.34 -0.42
C VAL A 161 -6.41 -16.80 -0.53
N TYR A 162 -5.51 -17.71 -0.19
CA TYR A 162 -5.76 -19.14 -0.19
C TYR A 162 -6.86 -19.55 0.80
N ALA A 163 -6.84 -19.03 2.03
CA ALA A 163 -7.87 -19.30 3.03
C ALA A 163 -9.26 -18.82 2.57
N LEU A 164 -9.33 -17.61 1.99
CA LEU A 164 -10.58 -17.04 1.49
C LEU A 164 -11.14 -17.82 0.29
N THR A 165 -10.28 -18.26 -0.63
CA THR A 165 -10.70 -19.04 -1.80
C THR A 165 -11.12 -20.46 -1.44
N ARG A 166 -10.47 -21.11 -0.45
CA ARG A 166 -10.92 -22.41 0.07
C ARG A 166 -12.23 -22.34 0.85
N GLY A 167 -12.41 -21.31 1.67
CA GLY A 167 -13.66 -21.12 2.43
C GLY A 167 -14.88 -20.95 1.52
N ALA A 168 -14.71 -20.35 0.34
CA ALA A 168 -15.77 -20.19 -0.65
C ALA A 168 -16.14 -21.50 -1.39
N GLY A 169 -15.20 -22.44 -1.51
CA GLY A 169 -15.42 -23.72 -2.20
C GLY A 169 -16.09 -24.82 -1.35
N GLY A 170 -16.11 -24.67 -0.03
CA GLY A 170 -16.68 -25.67 0.90
C GLY A 170 -18.18 -25.52 1.18
N ALA A 171 -18.82 -24.44 0.72
CA ALA A 171 -20.22 -24.13 1.02
C ALA A 171 -21.22 -24.58 -0.07
N GLY A 172 -20.77 -25.32 -1.09
CA GLY A 172 -21.58 -25.71 -2.25
C GLY A 172 -21.78 -27.22 -2.44
N GLY A 173 -21.34 -28.05 -1.49
CA GLY A 173 -21.44 -29.51 -1.57
C GLY A 173 -22.48 -30.07 -0.61
N ASP A 174 -23.76 -29.77 -0.86
CA ASP A 174 -24.93 -30.51 -0.36
C ASP A 174 -26.14 -30.05 -1.20
N GLN A 175 -26.25 -30.59 -2.41
CA GLN A 175 -27.49 -30.66 -3.20
C GLN A 175 -27.56 -32.04 -3.87
#